data_AF-A0A193CBH5-F1
#
_entry.id   AF-A0A193CBH5-F1
#
_cell.length_a   1.000
_cell.length_b   1.000
_cell.length_c   1.000
_cell.angle_alpha   90.00
_cell.angle_beta   90.00
_cell.angle_gamma   90.00
#
_symmetry.space_group_name_H-M   'P 1'
#
loop_
_entity.id
_entity.type
_entity.pdbx_description
1 polymer ?
#
loop_
_entity_poly.entity_id
_entity_poly.type
_entity_poly.pdbx_seq_one_letter_code
_entity_poly.pdbx_strand_id
1 'polypeptide(L)'
;MTSRELADWLRTRSADDEDEALPDQAGTPTGRHVLSILGKRRTDLTAEDERVMRSVVRRVEDQRRDDLEPVAGEAHWRHRLMSLGHDPLKPV
;
A
#
# COMPACT_ATOMS: atom_id res chain seq x y z
N MET A 1 1.79 8.64 -2.53
CA MET A 1 0.75 7.93 -3.30
C MET A 1 -0.61 8.31 -2.73
N THR A 2 -1.63 8.48 -3.55
CA THR A 2 -3.01 8.79 -3.10
C THR A 2 -3.84 7.52 -2.92
N SER A 3 -5.00 7.63 -2.24
CA SER A 3 -5.93 6.49 -2.08
C SER A 3 -6.41 5.93 -3.41
N ARG A 4 -6.64 6.79 -4.41
CA ARG A 4 -6.99 6.38 -5.77
C ARG A 4 -5.87 5.58 -6.43
N GLU A 5 -4.63 6.06 -6.31
CA GLU A 5 -3.46 5.36 -6.86
C GLU A 5 -3.26 4.00 -6.20
N LEU A 6 -3.49 3.88 -4.89
CA LEU A 6 -3.47 2.58 -4.20
C LEU A 6 -4.58 1.66 -4.72
N ALA A 7 -5.80 2.16 -4.90
CA ALA A 7 -6.91 1.36 -5.41
C ALA A 7 -6.68 0.84 -6.84
N ASP A 8 -6.07 1.66 -7.70
CA ASP A 8 -5.70 1.27 -9.06
C ASP A 8 -4.54 0.25 -9.02
N TRP A 9 -3.52 0.48 -8.18
CA TRP A 9 -2.41 -0.44 -7.99
C TRP A 9 -2.83 -1.84 -7.51
N LEU A 10 -3.68 -1.92 -6.48
CA LEU A 10 -4.15 -3.20 -5.95
C LEU A 10 -4.96 -4.00 -6.97
N ARG A 11 -5.73 -3.31 -7.84
CA ARG A 11 -6.45 -3.93 -8.96
C ARG A 11 -5.49 -4.50 -10.00
N THR A 12 -4.51 -3.73 -10.44
CA THR A 12 -3.48 -4.23 -11.39
C THR A 12 -2.71 -5.40 -10.81
N ARG A 13 -2.27 -5.32 -9.55
CA ARG A 13 -1.46 -6.37 -8.92
C ARG A 13 -2.21 -7.69 -8.78
N SER A 14 -3.52 -7.64 -8.54
CA SER A 14 -4.35 -8.85 -8.39
C SER A 14 -4.75 -9.48 -9.71
N ALA A 15 -4.59 -8.77 -10.83
CA ALA A 15 -4.74 -9.35 -12.15
C ALA A 15 -3.50 -10.17 -12.57
N ASP A 16 -2.34 -9.91 -11.95
CA ASP A 16 -1.08 -10.63 -12.21
C ASP A 16 -0.87 -11.86 -11.30
N ASP A 17 -1.49 -11.89 -10.11
CA ASP A 17 -1.43 -13.06 -9.21
C ASP A 17 -2.46 -14.09 -9.72
N GLU A 18 -1.99 -15.13 -10.41
CA GLU A 18 -2.57 -16.41 -10.94
C GLU A 18 -4.05 -16.82 -10.70
N ASP A 19 -4.78 -16.21 -9.77
CA ASP A 19 -6.23 -16.32 -9.59
C ASP A 19 -6.88 -14.97 -9.88
N GLU A 20 -7.82 -14.94 -10.82
CA GLU A 20 -8.65 -13.78 -11.15
C GLU A 20 -9.52 -13.42 -9.94
N ALA A 21 -8.93 -12.76 -8.93
CA ALA A 21 -9.60 -12.37 -7.72
C ALA A 21 -10.72 -11.40 -8.10
N LEU A 22 -11.92 -11.66 -7.58
CA LEU A 22 -13.07 -10.77 -7.79
C LEU A 22 -12.63 -9.30 -7.57
N PRO A 23 -13.06 -8.35 -8.42
CA PRO A 23 -12.58 -6.96 -8.38
C PRO A 23 -12.67 -6.32 -6.98
N ASP A 24 -13.69 -6.71 -6.20
CA ASP A 24 -13.95 -6.22 -4.84
C ASP A 24 -13.00 -6.80 -3.77
N GLN A 25 -12.22 -7.83 -4.12
CA GLN A 25 -11.24 -8.48 -3.24
C GLN A 25 -9.80 -8.33 -3.73
N ALA A 26 -9.56 -7.52 -4.75
CA ALA A 26 -8.24 -7.24 -5.26
C ALA A 26 -7.33 -6.61 -4.19
N GLY A 27 -6.16 -7.22 -3.99
CA GLY A 27 -5.06 -6.72 -3.18
C GLY A 27 -4.82 -7.54 -1.93
N THR A 28 -3.61 -7.40 -1.39
CA THR A 28 -3.25 -8.00 -0.08
C THR A 28 -4.26 -7.56 1.00
N PRO A 29 -4.56 -8.41 1.99
CA PRO A 29 -5.46 -8.05 3.08
C PRO A 29 -5.11 -6.71 3.75
N THR A 30 -3.81 -6.46 3.93
CA THR A 30 -3.28 -5.20 4.48
C THR A 30 -3.55 -4.01 3.56
N GLY A 31 -3.29 -4.14 2.25
CA GLY A 31 -3.54 -3.06 1.28
C GLY A 31 -5.01 -2.68 1.20
N ARG A 32 -5.92 -3.66 1.20
CA ARG A 32 -7.37 -3.43 1.25
C ARG A 32 -7.80 -2.75 2.55
N HIS A 33 -7.21 -3.13 3.68
CA HIS A 33 -7.48 -2.50 4.96
C HIS A 33 -7.02 -1.02 4.97
N VAL A 34 -5.82 -0.73 4.48
CA VAL A 34 -5.32 0.65 4.32
C VAL A 34 -6.25 1.47 3.42
N LEU A 35 -6.65 0.91 2.27
CA LEU A 35 -7.57 1.59 1.37
C LEU A 35 -8.92 1.90 2.03
N SER A 36 -9.46 0.95 2.81
CA SER A 36 -10.69 1.15 3.58
C SER A 36 -10.55 2.30 4.58
N ILE A 37 -9.44 2.37 5.32
CA ILE A 37 -9.15 3.48 6.25
C ILE A 37 -9.05 4.82 5.52
N LEU A 38 -8.32 4.87 4.40
CA LEU A 38 -8.15 6.09 3.61
C LEU A 38 -9.46 6.59 2.98
N GLY A 39 -10.47 5.71 2.85
CA GLY A 39 -11.81 6.06 2.38
C GLY A 39 -12.76 6.57 3.47
N LYS A 40 -12.41 6.45 4.75
CA LYS A 40 -13.23 6.92 5.87
C LYS A 40 -13.19 8.45 6.00
N ARG A 41 -14.28 9.04 6.51
CA ARG A 41 -14.22 10.43 6.97
C ARG A 41 -13.35 10.50 8.21
N ARG A 42 -12.69 11.63 8.44
CA ARG A 42 -11.82 11.82 9.61
C ARG A 42 -12.55 11.62 10.95
N THR A 43 -13.84 11.90 11.00
CA THR A 43 -14.72 11.69 12.17
C THR A 43 -15.05 10.23 12.42
N ASP A 44 -14.93 9.38 11.39
CA ASP A 44 -15.32 7.96 11.43
C ASP A 44 -14.10 7.06 11.67
N LEU A 45 -12.91 7.66 11.84
CA LEU A 45 -11.69 6.95 12.20
C LEU A 45 -11.76 6.47 13.65
N THR A 46 -11.41 5.21 13.83
CA THR A 46 -11.37 4.54 15.13
C THR A 46 -9.94 4.45 15.65
N ALA A 47 -9.79 4.17 16.94
CA ALA A 47 -8.48 3.88 17.54
C ALA A 47 -7.79 2.66 16.91
N GLU A 48 -8.58 1.72 16.36
CA GLU A 48 -8.03 0.58 15.65
C GLU A 48 -7.46 0.98 14.28
N ASP A 49 -8.16 1.85 13.55
CA ASP A 49 -7.66 2.40 12.28
C ASP A 49 -6.32 3.11 12.49
N GLU A 50 -6.18 3.88 13.57
CA GLU A 50 -4.94 4.54 13.93
C GLU A 50 -3.80 3.54 14.20
N ARG A 51 -4.08 2.48 14.96
CA ARG A 51 -3.09 1.43 15.27
C ARG A 51 -2.61 0.72 14.00
N VAL A 52 -3.53 0.38 13.10
CA VAL A 52 -3.22 -0.22 11.81
C VAL A 52 -2.34 0.71 10.99
N MET A 53 -2.74 1.98 10.82
CA MET A 53 -1.94 2.94 10.05
C MET A 53 -0.57 3.19 10.66
N ARG A 54 -0.45 3.23 11.99
CA ARG A 54 0.84 3.36 12.68
C ARG A 54 1.76 2.16 12.43
N SER A 55 1.20 0.94 12.41
CA SER A 55 1.94 -0.28 12.06
C SER A 55 2.43 -0.24 10.60
N VAL A 56 1.58 0.22 9.69
CA VAL A 56 1.92 0.39 8.27
C VAL A 56 3.04 1.42 8.10
N VAL A 57 2.95 2.59 8.74
CA VAL A 57 3.98 3.62 8.70
C VAL A 57 5.32 3.07 9.20
N ARG A 58 5.33 2.42 10.37
CA ARG A 58 6.56 1.81 10.90
C ARG A 58 7.15 0.80 9.93
N ARG A 59 6.32 -0.06 9.33
CA ARG A 59 6.77 -1.06 8.35
C ARG A 59 7.33 -0.41 7.08
N VAL A 60 6.81 0.73 6.66
CA VAL A 60 7.36 1.51 5.55
C VAL A 60 8.71 2.13 5.95
N GLU A 61 8.81 2.73 7.13
CA GLU A 61 10.03 3.32 7.68
C GLU A 61 11.14 2.28 7.83
N ASP A 62 10.86 1.10 8.41
CA ASP A 62 11.81 0.00 8.58
C ASP A 62 12.35 -0.54 7.24
N GLN A 63 11.56 -0.39 6.16
CA GLN A 63 11.93 -0.83 4.82
C GLN A 63 12.54 0.28 3.98
N ARG A 64 12.53 1.52 4.46
CA ARG A 64 13.11 2.67 3.76
C ARG A 64 14.62 2.60 3.95
N ARG A 65 15.31 2.27 2.87
CA ARG A 65 16.77 2.39 2.77
C ARG A 65 17.13 3.85 2.52
N ASP A 66 18.20 4.34 3.14
CA ASP A 66 18.70 5.71 2.93
C ASP A 66 19.37 5.86 1.54
N ASP A 67 19.85 4.74 0.99
CA ASP A 67 20.40 4.58 -0.36
C ASP A 67 19.29 4.32 -1.38
N LEU A 68 18.61 5.39 -1.84
CA LEU A 68 17.58 5.35 -2.89
C LEU A 68 18.18 5.33 -4.31
N GLU A 69 19.09 4.39 -4.61
CA GLU A 69 19.62 4.21 -5.98
C GLU A 69 18.88 3.08 -6.71
N PRO A 70 18.06 3.36 -7.75
CA PRO A 70 17.19 2.36 -8.34
C PRO A 70 17.97 1.24 -9.05
N VAL A 71 18.17 0.11 -8.38
CA VAL A 71 18.70 -1.13 -8.98
C VAL A 71 17.56 -2.07 -9.39
N ALA A 72 17.78 -2.92 -10.42
CA ALA A 72 16.75 -3.84 -10.94
C ALA A 72 16.12 -4.79 -9.89
N GLY A 73 16.82 -5.09 -8.78
CA GLY A 73 16.31 -5.86 -7.65
C GLY A 73 15.28 -5.12 -6.78
N GLU A 74 15.13 -3.81 -6.95
CA GLU A 74 14.24 -2.96 -6.16
C GLU A 74 12.79 -2.98 -6.64
N ALA A 75 12.50 -3.51 -7.83
CA ALA A 75 11.13 -3.56 -8.34
C ALA A 75 10.18 -4.31 -7.39
N HIS A 76 10.60 -5.48 -6.88
CA HIS A 76 9.81 -6.25 -5.90
C HIS A 76 9.69 -5.56 -4.54
N TRP A 77 10.71 -4.80 -4.13
CA TRP A 77 10.67 -4.01 -2.90
C TRP A 77 9.71 -2.83 -3.03
N ARG A 78 9.83 -2.06 -4.12
CA ARG A 78 8.92 -0.96 -4.47
C ARG A 78 7.48 -1.45 -4.55
N HIS A 79 7.21 -2.55 -5.25
CA HIS A 79 5.87 -3.14 -5.35
C HIS A 79 5.29 -3.51 -3.98
N ARG A 80 6.12 -4.02 -3.05
CA ARG A 80 5.68 -4.28 -1.67
C ARG A 80 5.28 -3.01 -0.93
N LEU A 81 6.04 -1.93 -1.08
CA LEU A 81 5.70 -0.63 -0.48
C LEU A 81 4.44 -0.03 -1.12
N MET A 82 4.30 -0.15 -2.45
CA MET A 82 3.13 0.33 -3.17
C MET A 82 1.86 -0.40 -2.73
N SER A 83 1.95 -1.70 -2.42
CA SER A 83 0.84 -2.48 -1.84
C SER A 83 0.43 -2.03 -0.42
N LEU A 84 1.24 -1.22 0.24
CA LEU A 84 0.93 -0.56 1.52
C LEU A 84 0.49 0.91 1.35
N GLY A 85 0.43 1.41 0.11
CA GLY A 85 0.09 2.80 -0.18
C GLY A 85 1.30 3.76 -0.18
N HIS A 86 2.53 3.26 -0.26
CA HIS A 86 3.74 4.08 -0.30
C HIS A 86 4.51 3.88 -1.61
N ASP A 87 4.83 4.96 -2.32
CA ASP A 87 5.73 4.89 -3.48
C ASP A 87 7.06 5.58 -3.12
N PRO A 88 8.16 4.84 -2.91
CA PRO A 88 9.46 5.40 -2.53
C PRO A 88 10.09 6.28 -3.62
N LEU A 89 9.65 6.15 -4.89
CA LEU A 89 10.15 6.98 -5.99
C LEU A 89 9.36 8.26 -6.19
N LYS A 90 8.27 8.46 -5.43
CA LYS A 90 7.56 9.73 -5.44
C LYS A 90 8.23 10.71 -4.46
N PRO A 91 8.57 11.94 -4.91
CA PRO A 91 8.99 12.98 -3.99
C PRO A 91 7.87 13.27 -2.98
N VAL A 92 8.26 13.48 -1.72
CA VAL A 92 7.37 13.85 -0.60
C VAL A 92 6.96 15.31 -0.66
#